data_AF-A0A7M3P6H1-F1
#
_entry.id   AF-A0A7M3P6H1-F1
#
_cell.length_a   1.000
_cell.length_b   1.000
_cell.length_c   1.000
_cell.angle_alpha   90.00
_cell.angle_beta   90.00
_cell.angle_gamma   90.00
#
_symmetry.space_group_name_H-M   'P 1'
#
loop_
_entity.id
_entity.type
_entity.pdbx_description
1 polymer ?
#
loop_
_entity_poly.entity_id
_entity_poly.type
_entity_poly.pdbx_seq_one_letter_code
_entity_poly.pdbx_strand_id
1 'polypeptide(L)'
;MYSMSYLQPQPQNPIQLRKNAVRKYSRNAVVWAGSGVVGGAVLGLLAGSMSLFLILAVVGLVGGFLNWQKVQRIVNYKDPQ
;
A
#
# COMPACT_ATOMS: atom_id res chain seq x y z
N MET A 1 6.37 21.68 -26.23
CA MET A 1 5.62 20.42 -26.48
C MET A 1 4.94 20.01 -25.18
N TYR A 2 3.63 20.22 -25.07
CA TYR A 2 2.87 19.83 -23.89
C TYR A 2 2.48 18.35 -24.04
N SER A 3 2.99 17.49 -23.15
CA SER A 3 2.59 16.08 -23.09
C SER A 3 1.15 16.01 -22.59
N MET A 4 0.19 15.94 -23.51
CA MET A 4 -1.20 15.61 -23.21
C MET A 4 -1.25 14.17 -22.67
N SER A 5 -1.38 14.04 -21.36
CA SER A 5 -1.59 12.76 -20.68
C SER A 5 -2.98 12.23 -21.04
N TYR A 6 -3.08 11.44 -22.10
CA TYR A 6 -4.27 10.66 -22.39
C TYR A 6 -4.51 9.68 -21.23
N LEU A 7 -5.72 9.71 -20.66
CA LEU A 7 -6.18 8.69 -19.73
C LEU A 7 -6.01 7.34 -20.41
N GLN A 8 -5.07 6.52 -19.92
CA GLN A 8 -4.88 5.17 -20.45
C GLN A 8 -6.20 4.41 -20.27
N PRO A 9 -6.71 3.73 -21.32
CA PRO A 9 -7.90 2.91 -21.22
C PRO A 9 -7.79 1.96 -20.03
N GLN A 10 -8.86 1.87 -19.21
CA GLN A 10 -8.95 0.88 -18.14
C GLN A 10 -8.65 -0.50 -18.75
N PRO A 11 -7.67 -1.26 -18.21
CA PRO A 11 -7.34 -2.55 -18.78
C PRO A 11 -8.57 -3.46 -18.73
N GLN A 12 -9.09 -3.85 -19.89
CA GLN A 12 -10.23 -4.75 -20.00
C GLN A 12 -9.83 -6.22 -19.76
N ASN A 13 -8.53 -6.52 -19.84
CA ASN A 13 -8.00 -7.87 -19.62
C ASN A 13 -7.86 -8.17 -18.11
N PRO A 14 -8.46 -9.28 -17.62
CA PRO A 14 -8.46 -9.63 -16.19
C PRO A 14 -7.06 -9.91 -15.61
N ILE A 15 -6.11 -10.37 -16.42
CA ILE A 15 -4.71 -10.59 -15.99
C ILE A 15 -4.00 -9.26 -15.77
N GLN A 16 -4.20 -8.29 -16.67
CA GLN A 16 -3.60 -6.96 -16.53
C GLN A 16 -4.16 -6.22 -15.30
N LEU A 17 -5.46 -6.36 -15.03
CA LEU A 17 -6.09 -5.84 -13.81
C LEU A 17 -5.45 -6.41 -12.54
N ARG A 18 -5.26 -7.73 -12.48
CA ARG A 18 -4.59 -8.40 -11.35
C ARG A 18 -3.14 -7.91 -11.17
N LYS A 19 -2.36 -7.80 -12.24
CA LYS A 19 -0.98 -7.27 -12.19
C LYS A 19 -0.93 -5.84 -11.68
N ASN A 20 -1.83 -4.97 -12.15
CA ASN A 20 -1.91 -3.59 -11.69
C ASN A 20 -2.34 -3.50 -10.22
N ALA A 21 -3.26 -4.36 -9.79
CA ALA A 21 -3.67 -4.44 -8.40
C ALA A 21 -2.52 -4.86 -7.47
N VAL A 22 -1.71 -5.86 -7.85
CA VAL A 22 -0.50 -6.25 -7.08
C VAL A 22 0.45 -5.08 -6.92
N ARG A 23 0.75 -4.34 -8.00
CA ARG A 23 1.62 -3.15 -7.95
C ARG A 23 1.07 -2.09 -7.01
N LYS A 24 -0.23 -1.80 -7.12
CA LYS A 24 -0.92 -0.82 -6.26
C LYS A 24 -0.86 -1.21 -4.79
N TYR A 25 -1.25 -2.44 -4.44
CA TYR A 25 -1.28 -2.88 -3.05
C TYR A 25 0.11 -3.08 -2.46
N SER A 26 1.10 -3.50 -3.25
CA SER A 26 2.49 -3.59 -2.80
C SER A 26 3.04 -2.20 -2.47
N ARG A 27 2.85 -1.22 -3.35
CA ARG A 27 3.25 0.18 -3.07
C ARG A 27 2.52 0.72 -1.85
N ASN A 28 1.21 0.50 -1.75
CA ASN A 28 0.43 0.97 -0.62
C ASN A 28 0.86 0.29 0.69
N ALA A 29 1.24 -0.98 0.68
CA ALA A 29 1.72 -1.68 1.86
C ALA A 29 2.99 -1.02 2.41
N VAL A 30 3.95 -0.74 1.53
CA VAL A 30 5.20 -0.04 1.88
C VAL A 30 4.91 1.40 2.34
N VAL A 31 4.02 2.11 1.65
CA VAL A 31 3.65 3.48 2.03
C VAL A 31 3.04 3.52 3.42
N TRP A 32 2.11 2.61 3.75
CA TRP A 32 1.48 2.54 5.08
C TRP A 32 2.48 2.16 6.18
N ALA A 33 3.25 1.09 5.97
CA ALA A 33 4.22 0.65 6.98
C ALA A 33 5.34 1.70 7.17
N GLY A 34 5.88 2.20 6.07
CA GLY A 34 6.93 3.22 6.07
C GLY A 34 6.46 4.54 6.69
N SER A 35 5.28 5.04 6.33
CA SER A 35 4.76 6.29 6.89
C SER A 35 4.39 6.16 8.37
N GLY A 36 3.86 5.02 8.81
CA GLY A 36 3.55 4.81 10.23
C GLY A 36 4.81 4.76 11.09
N VAL A 37 5.86 4.07 10.63
CA VAL A 37 7.13 4.01 11.37
C VAL A 37 7.84 5.35 11.34
N VAL A 38 8.07 5.94 10.16
CA VAL A 38 8.81 7.20 10.03
C VAL A 38 8.02 8.37 10.61
N GLY A 39 6.74 8.49 10.25
CA GLY A 39 5.84 9.53 10.76
C GLY A 39 5.59 9.38 12.26
N GLY A 40 5.42 8.15 12.75
CA GLY A 40 5.34 7.88 14.18
C GLY A 40 6.60 8.29 14.92
N ALA A 41 7.78 7.99 14.38
CA ALA A 41 9.05 8.33 15.02
C ALA A 41 9.22 9.85 15.11
N VAL A 42 8.97 10.57 14.00
CA VAL A 42 9.03 12.04 13.97
C VAL A 42 8.04 12.64 14.96
N LEU A 43 6.77 12.25 14.92
CA LEU A 43 5.73 12.83 15.79
C LEU A 43 5.91 12.42 17.25
N GLY A 44 6.32 11.18 17.53
CA GLY A 44 6.59 10.69 18.87
C GLY A 44 7.77 11.41 19.51
N LEU A 45 8.84 11.68 18.76
CA LEU A 45 9.97 12.47 19.25
C LEU A 45 9.59 13.92 19.53
N LEU A 46 8.88 14.57 18.59
CA LEU A 46 8.40 15.96 18.78
C LEU A 46 7.47 16.10 19.98
N ALA A 47 6.64 15.09 20.24
CA ALA A 47 5.74 15.07 21.39
C ALA A 47 6.38 14.53 22.69
N GLY A 48 7.65 14.07 22.65
CA GLY A 48 8.30 13.40 23.78
C GLY A 48 7.57 12.13 24.25
N SER A 49 6.83 11.45 23.36
CA SER A 49 5.89 10.38 23.70
C SER A 49 6.18 9.09 22.93
N MET A 50 6.70 8.10 23.66
CA MET A 50 6.90 6.75 23.14
C MET A 50 5.57 6.06 22.79
N SER A 51 4.52 6.29 23.58
CA SER A 51 3.19 5.72 23.32
C SER A 51 2.60 6.25 22.01
N LEU A 52 2.77 7.54 21.71
CA LEU A 52 2.33 8.11 20.43
C LEU A 52 3.05 7.47 19.24
N PHE A 53 4.38 7.30 19.32
CA PHE A 53 5.13 6.58 18.30
C PHE A 53 4.57 5.17 18.08
N LEU A 54 4.40 4.39 19.15
CA LEU A 54 3.93 3.01 19.05
C LEU A 54 2.53 2.94 18.44
N ILE A 55 1.61 3.83 18.81
CA ILE A 55 0.26 3.87 18.23
C ILE A 55 0.33 4.10 16.72
N LEU A 56 1.10 5.10 16.27
CA LEU A 56 1.21 5.43 14.85
C LEU A 56 1.93 4.34 14.05
N ALA A 57 2.97 3.73 14.65
CA ALA A 57 3.67 2.60 14.05
C ALA A 57 2.74 1.39 13.88
N VAL A 58 1.96 1.05 14.90
CA VAL A 58 0.97 -0.05 14.83
C VAL A 58 -0.08 0.21 13.76
N VAL A 59 -0.62 1.43 13.68
CA VAL A 59 -1.59 1.80 12.63
C VAL A 59 -0.96 1.63 11.22
N GLY A 60 0.28 2.07 11.04
CA GLY A 60 1.02 1.86 9.79
C GLY A 60 1.21 0.40 9.42
N LEU A 61 1.63 -0.43 10.39
CA LEU A 61 1.84 -1.86 10.20
C LEU A 61 0.54 -2.60 9.87
N VAL A 62 -0.58 -2.27 10.55
CA VAL A 62 -1.90 -2.83 10.25
C VAL A 62 -2.33 -2.45 8.83
N GLY A 63 -2.21 -1.17 8.45
CA GLY A 63 -2.49 -0.73 7.09
C GLY A 63 -1.62 -1.45 6.04
N GLY A 64 -0.34 -1.64 6.35
CA GLY A 64 0.60 -2.41 5.53
C GLY A 64 0.16 -3.87 5.35
N PHE A 65 -0.16 -4.53 6.46
CA PHE A 65 -0.60 -5.93 6.50
C PHE A 65 -1.88 -6.16 5.70
N LEU A 66 -2.88 -5.30 5.82
CA LEU A 66 -4.13 -5.42 5.06
C LEU A 66 -3.91 -5.31 3.54
N ASN A 67 -2.98 -4.48 3.08
CA ASN A 67 -2.61 -4.41 1.67
C ASN A 67 -1.82 -5.64 1.23
N TRP A 68 -0.92 -6.15 2.07
CA TRP A 68 -0.21 -7.41 1.80
C TRP A 68 -1.16 -8.60 1.67
N GLN A 69 -2.17 -8.72 2.53
CA GLN A 69 -3.21 -9.74 2.40
C GLN A 69 -3.93 -9.68 1.04
N LYS A 70 -4.20 -8.48 0.52
CA LYS A 70 -4.79 -8.32 -0.83
C LYS A 70 -3.85 -8.83 -1.92
N VAL A 71 -2.55 -8.55 -1.82
CA VAL A 71 -1.55 -9.10 -2.76
C VAL A 71 -1.57 -10.62 -2.72
N GLN A 72 -1.55 -11.23 -1.53
CA GLN A 72 -1.58 -12.69 -1.37
C GLN A 72 -2.83 -13.31 -2.00
N ARG A 73 -4.01 -12.70 -1.83
CA ARG A 73 -5.24 -13.17 -2.49
C ARG A 73 -5.16 -13.14 -4.02
N ILE A 74 -4.48 -12.15 -4.60
CA ILE A 74 -4.33 -12.04 -6.06
C ILE A 74 -3.32 -13.04 -6.59
N VAL A 75 -2.18 -13.19 -5.93
CA VAL A 75 -1.10 -14.11 -6.36
C VAL A 75 -1.52 -15.57 -6.21
N ASN A 76 -2.26 -15.89 -5.15
CA ASN A 76 -2.74 -17.25 -4.88
C ASN A 76 -4.07 -17.57 -5.59
N TYR A 77 -4.62 -16.64 -6.39
CA TYR A 77 -5.84 -16.89 -7.15
C TYR A 77 -5.56 -17.86 -8.30
N LYS A 78 -6.37 -18.91 -8.40
CA LYS A 78 -6.34 -19.88 -9.50
C LYS A 78 -7.57 -19.64 -10.37
N ASP A 79 -7.34 -19.43 -11.67
CA ASP A 79 -8.42 -19.36 -12.64
C ASP A 79 -9.13 -20.73 -12.69
N PRO A 80 -10.48 -20.76 -12.74
CA PRO A 80 -11.23 -21.99 -12.98
C PRO A 80 -10.72 -22.65 -14.27
N GLN A 81 -10.50 -23.96 -14.22
CA GLN A 81 -10.05 -24.78 -15.37
C GLN A 81 -11.14 -24.90 -16.42
#